data_AF-K1T412-F1
#
_entry.id   AF-K1T412-F1
#
_cell.length_a   1.000
_cell.length_b   1.000
_cell.length_c   1.000
_cell.angle_alpha   90.00
_cell.angle_beta   90.00
_cell.angle_gamma   90.00
#
_symmetry.space_group_name_H-M   'P 1'
#
loop_
_entity.id
_entity.type
_entity.pdbx_description
1 polymer ?
#
loop_
_entity_poly.entity_id
_entity_poly.type
_entity_poly.pdbx_seq_one_letter_code
_entity_poly.pdbx_strand_id
1 'polypeptide(L)'
;SELRKLMQNPVIWPLLKHLVFICNGQTGFYTDGLLVTANAVCLPLKAKDELRIAHPTDLYASGNWHAYQKFLFDKAIRQPFKQVFRELYVPTSEEAEATQSRRYAGNQIQPQKTIAVLKGRRWVADYEDGLQKIYYKENIIANIYAMADWFSPADIEAPTLEYVCFYNRKDYKPMKISEIPPVVFSEVMRDVDLAVSVAHAGSVDPETSHSTIEMRSVLVELTMPLFHFNNVKVEGNFVRIEGKLGKYNIHLGSGVIHQEGGAQIAVLPVHSQNRGRLFLPFVDEDPKTAEILTKIIFFAEDDKIKDPSILNQIK
;
A
#
# COMPACT_ATOMS: atom_id res chain seq x y z
N SER A 1 18.28 -30.11 2.60
CA SER A 1 18.15 -28.66 2.82
C SER A 1 17.61 -28.40 4.22
N GLU A 2 17.80 -27.19 4.75
CA GLU A 2 17.20 -26.74 6.01
C GLU A 2 15.67 -26.85 6.00
N LEU A 3 15.04 -26.42 4.90
CA LEU A 3 13.59 -26.54 4.66
C LEU A 3 13.06 -27.97 4.81
N ARG A 4 13.78 -29.00 4.35
CA ARG A 4 13.39 -30.40 4.53
C ARG A 4 13.38 -30.80 6.02
N LYS A 5 14.29 -30.25 6.84
CA LYS A 5 14.26 -30.44 8.30
C LYS A 5 13.07 -29.71 8.93
N LEU A 6 12.77 -28.49 8.47
CA LEU A 6 11.62 -27.71 8.97
C LEU A 6 10.28 -28.36 8.63
N MET A 7 10.17 -29.07 7.49
CA MET A 7 8.97 -29.86 7.15
C MET A 7 8.63 -30.95 8.17
N GLN A 8 9.66 -31.52 8.81
CA GLN A 8 9.49 -32.57 9.82
C GLN A 8 9.07 -31.98 11.18
N ASN A 9 9.17 -30.66 11.35
CA ASN A 9 8.77 -29.99 12.58
C ASN A 9 7.25 -29.68 12.54
N PRO A 10 6.44 -30.30 13.41
CA PRO A 10 4.98 -30.17 13.37
C PRO A 10 4.47 -28.78 13.76
N VAL A 11 5.30 -27.94 14.39
CA VAL A 11 4.95 -26.57 14.79
C VAL A 11 5.32 -25.57 13.71
N ILE A 12 6.51 -25.71 13.11
CA ILE A 12 7.03 -24.75 12.13
C ILE A 12 6.42 -24.99 10.74
N TRP A 13 6.27 -26.24 10.31
CA TRP A 13 5.81 -26.54 8.96
C TRP A 13 4.42 -25.94 8.62
N PRO A 14 3.41 -25.96 9.52
CA PRO A 14 2.14 -25.28 9.28
C PRO A 14 2.27 -23.78 8.96
N LEU A 15 3.33 -23.12 9.47
CA LEU A 15 3.62 -21.71 9.22
C LEU A 15 4.37 -21.48 7.89
N LEU A 16 4.84 -22.53 7.21
CA LEU A 16 5.64 -22.40 6.00
C LEU A 16 4.98 -23.04 4.77
N LYS A 17 4.21 -24.11 4.94
CA LYS A 17 3.67 -24.94 3.85
C LYS A 17 2.76 -24.23 2.85
N HIS A 18 2.19 -23.10 3.24
CA HIS A 18 1.30 -22.28 2.41
C HIS A 18 1.93 -20.96 1.97
N LEU A 19 3.21 -20.74 2.29
CA LEU A 19 3.95 -19.59 1.80
C LEU A 19 4.50 -19.88 0.41
N VAL A 20 4.54 -18.84 -0.42
CA VAL A 20 5.21 -18.89 -1.72
C VAL A 20 6.68 -18.58 -1.50
N PHE A 21 7.56 -19.43 -2.00
CA PHE A 21 9.00 -19.23 -1.98
C PHE A 21 9.48 -18.78 -3.35
N ILE A 22 10.67 -18.20 -3.38
CA ILE A 22 11.40 -17.87 -4.60
C ILE A 22 12.82 -18.45 -4.56
N CYS A 23 13.25 -18.99 -5.68
CA CYS A 23 14.60 -19.46 -5.95
C CYS A 23 14.96 -19.15 -7.40
N ASN A 24 16.09 -18.47 -7.65
CA ASN A 24 16.58 -18.18 -9.01
C ASN A 24 15.51 -17.56 -9.94
N GLY A 25 14.66 -16.66 -9.42
CA GLY A 25 13.57 -16.02 -10.16
C GLY A 25 12.29 -16.87 -10.31
N GLN A 26 12.33 -18.15 -9.95
CA GLN A 26 11.19 -19.04 -9.99
C GLN A 26 10.46 -19.05 -8.65
N THR A 27 9.14 -18.97 -8.69
CA THR A 27 8.28 -18.94 -7.50
C THR A 27 7.49 -20.24 -7.37
N GLY A 28 7.13 -20.62 -6.14
CA GLY A 28 6.24 -21.78 -5.91
C GLY A 28 6.07 -22.14 -4.44
N PHE A 29 5.15 -23.05 -4.15
CA PHE A 29 5.00 -23.67 -2.84
C PHE A 29 6.04 -24.77 -2.67
N TYR A 30 6.74 -24.79 -1.54
CA TYR A 30 7.74 -25.84 -1.29
C TYR A 30 7.06 -27.19 -1.01
N THR A 31 7.46 -28.23 -1.74
CA THR A 31 7.01 -29.62 -1.53
C THR A 31 8.18 -30.57 -1.74
N ASP A 32 8.77 -31.07 -0.64
CA ASP A 32 9.84 -32.08 -0.61
C ASP A 32 10.92 -31.96 -1.70
N GLY A 33 11.59 -30.81 -1.76
CA GLY A 33 12.67 -30.58 -2.74
C GLY A 33 12.19 -30.08 -4.10
N LEU A 34 10.90 -29.77 -4.23
CA LEU A 34 10.31 -29.10 -5.38
C LEU A 34 9.74 -27.74 -4.98
N LEU A 35 9.72 -26.80 -5.93
CA LEU A 35 8.77 -25.69 -5.93
C LEU A 35 7.62 -26.03 -6.87
N VAL A 36 6.40 -26.04 -6.35
CA VAL A 36 5.19 -26.28 -7.14
C VAL A 36 4.53 -24.94 -7.41
N THR A 37 4.43 -24.54 -8.67
CA THR A 37 3.80 -23.26 -9.05
C THR A 37 2.28 -23.29 -8.84
N ALA A 38 1.62 -22.13 -8.88
CA ALA A 38 0.15 -22.05 -8.84
C ALA A 38 -0.54 -22.85 -9.96
N ASN A 39 0.16 -23.07 -11.09
CA ASN A 39 -0.32 -23.83 -12.24
C ASN A 39 0.13 -25.31 -12.19
N ALA A 40 0.52 -25.81 -11.02
CA ALA A 40 0.95 -27.19 -10.78
C ALA A 40 2.22 -27.62 -11.56
N VAL A 41 3.05 -26.68 -12.00
CA VAL A 41 4.37 -27.00 -12.57
C VAL A 41 5.34 -27.33 -11.44
N CYS A 42 5.98 -28.50 -11.49
CA CYS A 42 6.97 -28.93 -10.52
C CYS A 42 8.38 -28.52 -10.95
N LEU A 43 9.04 -27.70 -10.14
CA LEU A 43 10.38 -27.18 -10.39
C LEU A 43 11.36 -27.82 -9.39
N PRO A 44 12.30 -28.67 -9.85
CA PRO A 44 13.23 -29.35 -8.96
C PRO A 44 14.27 -28.40 -8.39
N LEU A 45 14.51 -28.48 -7.08
CA LEU A 45 15.54 -27.72 -6.39
C LEU A 45 16.85 -28.51 -6.32
N LYS A 46 17.96 -27.82 -6.55
CA LYS A 46 19.32 -28.34 -6.39
C LYS A 46 19.76 -28.20 -4.93
N ALA A 47 20.75 -29.00 -4.53
CA ALA A 47 21.23 -29.00 -3.14
C ALA A 47 21.81 -27.65 -2.66
N LYS A 48 22.30 -26.82 -3.59
CA LYS A 48 22.90 -25.50 -3.31
C LYS A 48 21.93 -24.33 -3.54
N ASP A 49 20.69 -24.62 -3.94
CA ASP A 49 19.71 -23.57 -4.19
C ASP A 49 19.31 -22.90 -2.88
N GLU A 50 19.40 -21.57 -2.85
CA GLU A 50 18.93 -20.76 -1.74
C GLU A 50 17.47 -20.39 -1.97
N LEU A 51 16.65 -20.64 -0.95
CA LEU A 51 15.24 -20.27 -0.94
C LEU A 51 15.01 -19.15 0.05
N ARG A 52 14.17 -18.21 -0.36
CA ARG A 52 13.58 -17.23 0.54
C ARG A 52 12.08 -17.18 0.33
N ILE A 53 11.36 -16.71 1.33
CA ILE A 53 9.94 -16.38 1.18
C ILE A 53 9.85 -15.28 0.12
N ALA A 54 8.99 -15.47 -0.88
CA ALA A 54 8.77 -14.49 -1.93
C ALA A 54 8.10 -13.24 -1.36
N HIS A 55 8.59 -12.08 -1.75
CA HIS A 55 7.95 -10.80 -1.50
C HIS A 55 6.96 -10.50 -2.65
N PRO A 56 5.89 -9.72 -2.45
CA PRO A 56 5.00 -9.29 -3.53
C PRO A 56 5.71 -8.69 -4.74
N THR A 57 6.84 -8.00 -4.53
CA THR A 57 7.68 -7.46 -5.63
C THR A 57 8.19 -8.57 -6.55
N ASP A 58 8.51 -9.75 -6.01
CA ASP A 58 8.96 -10.89 -6.80
C ASP A 58 7.81 -11.51 -7.58
N LEU A 59 6.65 -11.63 -6.93
CA LEU A 59 5.45 -12.19 -7.53
C LEU A 59 4.99 -11.31 -8.69
N TYR A 60 5.00 -9.99 -8.48
CA TYR A 60 4.71 -8.98 -9.50
C TYR A 60 5.70 -9.04 -10.67
N ALA A 61 7.01 -9.02 -10.38
CA ALA A 61 8.04 -9.13 -11.40
C ALA A 61 7.96 -10.45 -12.21
N SER A 62 7.49 -11.53 -11.60
CA SER A 62 7.30 -12.81 -12.28
C SER A 62 6.05 -12.89 -13.17
N GLY A 63 5.12 -11.94 -13.07
CA GLY A 63 3.81 -11.99 -13.75
C GLY A 63 2.83 -13.03 -13.20
N ASN A 64 3.19 -13.79 -12.16
CA ASN A 64 2.37 -14.88 -11.62
C ASN A 64 1.59 -14.51 -10.35
N TRP A 65 1.61 -13.23 -9.95
CA TRP A 65 1.05 -12.83 -8.66
C TRP A 65 -0.44 -13.16 -8.52
N HIS A 66 -1.24 -12.79 -9.52
CA HIS A 66 -2.67 -13.09 -9.55
C HIS A 66 -2.96 -14.60 -9.53
N ALA A 67 -2.12 -15.42 -10.16
CA ALA A 67 -2.28 -16.87 -10.15
C ALA A 67 -2.16 -17.45 -8.73
N TYR A 68 -1.21 -16.96 -7.92
CA TYR A 68 -1.09 -17.37 -6.52
C TYR A 68 -2.25 -16.90 -5.64
N GLN A 69 -2.72 -15.66 -5.86
CA GLN A 69 -3.90 -15.13 -5.15
C GLN A 69 -5.13 -15.99 -5.44
N LYS A 70 -5.40 -16.27 -6.72
CA LYS A 70 -6.51 -17.12 -7.16
C LYS A 70 -6.39 -18.53 -6.59
N PHE A 71 -5.21 -19.15 -6.67
CA PHE A 71 -4.98 -20.49 -6.12
C PHE A 71 -5.31 -20.57 -4.63
N LEU A 72 -4.82 -19.63 -3.82
CA LEU A 72 -5.04 -19.63 -2.38
C LEU A 72 -6.51 -19.33 -2.03
N PHE A 73 -7.16 -18.44 -2.79
CA PHE A 73 -8.57 -18.12 -2.62
C PHE A 73 -9.49 -19.32 -2.95
N ASP A 74 -9.33 -19.91 -4.14
CA ASP A 74 -10.14 -21.06 -4.60
C ASP A 74 -10.01 -22.27 -3.67
N LYS A 75 -8.84 -22.45 -3.05
CA LYS A 75 -8.57 -23.53 -2.11
C LYS A 75 -8.89 -23.18 -0.66
N ALA A 76 -9.39 -21.97 -0.39
CA ALA A 76 -9.64 -21.43 0.95
C ALA A 76 -8.43 -21.57 1.90
N ILE A 77 -7.21 -21.45 1.36
CA ILE A 77 -5.97 -21.59 2.12
C ILE A 77 -5.63 -20.26 2.80
N ARG A 78 -5.49 -20.30 4.12
CA ARG A 78 -5.05 -19.16 4.92
C ARG A 78 -3.53 -19.19 5.12
N GLN A 79 -2.88 -18.10 4.75
CA GLN A 79 -1.46 -17.89 5.06
C GLN A 79 -1.32 -17.37 6.51
N PRO A 80 -0.22 -17.70 7.21
CA PRO A 80 0.01 -17.25 8.59
C PRO A 80 0.19 -15.73 8.71
N PHE A 81 0.52 -15.06 7.61
CA PHE A 81 0.48 -13.61 7.47
C PHE A 81 0.09 -13.26 6.03
N LYS A 82 -0.32 -12.00 5.82
CA LYS A 82 -0.65 -11.48 4.49
C LYS A 82 0.63 -11.42 3.64
N GLN A 83 0.87 -12.45 2.84
CA GLN A 83 2.00 -12.54 1.90
C GLN A 83 1.53 -12.25 0.47
N VAL A 84 0.81 -13.17 -0.18
CA VAL A 84 0.39 -12.97 -1.59
C VAL A 84 -0.71 -11.93 -1.72
N PHE A 85 -1.45 -11.66 -0.65
CA PHE A 85 -2.48 -10.63 -0.65
C PHE A 85 -1.94 -9.29 -0.16
N ARG A 86 -0.65 -9.20 0.18
CA ARG A 86 -0.03 -7.99 0.74
C ARG A 86 -0.03 -6.87 -0.28
N GLU A 87 -0.32 -5.66 0.18
CA GLU A 87 -0.27 -4.45 -0.63
C GLU A 87 1.13 -4.22 -1.20
N LEU A 88 1.20 -3.89 -2.49
CA LEU A 88 2.45 -3.60 -3.20
C LEU A 88 2.42 -2.16 -3.74
N TYR A 89 3.52 -1.43 -3.54
CA TYR A 89 3.71 -0.09 -4.09
C TYR A 89 4.92 -0.13 -5.00
N VAL A 90 4.73 0.27 -6.25
CA VAL A 90 5.77 0.33 -7.28
C VAL A 90 5.95 1.80 -7.68
N PRO A 91 7.18 2.32 -7.86
CA PRO A 91 7.40 3.67 -8.36
C PRO A 91 6.65 3.93 -9.65
N THR A 92 6.05 5.10 -9.78
CA THR A 92 5.50 5.56 -11.06
C THR A 92 6.63 6.00 -11.98
N SER A 93 6.36 6.13 -13.28
CA SER A 93 7.32 6.70 -14.24
C SER A 93 7.71 8.13 -13.90
N GLU A 94 6.80 8.90 -13.31
CA GLU A 94 7.05 10.29 -12.89
C GLU A 94 7.95 10.38 -11.67
N GLU A 95 7.83 9.41 -10.75
CA GLU A 95 8.66 9.36 -9.55
C GLU A 95 10.06 8.80 -9.82
N ALA A 96 10.25 7.98 -10.85
CA ALA A 96 11.49 7.25 -11.07
C ALA A 96 12.76 8.12 -10.98
N GLU A 97 12.73 9.30 -11.62
CA GLU A 97 13.88 10.23 -11.63
C GLU A 97 13.85 11.26 -10.49
N ALA A 98 12.77 11.31 -9.72
CA ALA A 98 12.64 12.20 -8.57
C ALA A 98 13.36 11.63 -7.35
N THR A 99 13.75 12.51 -6.42
CA THR A 99 14.33 12.16 -5.11
C THR A 99 13.29 12.13 -4.00
N GLN A 100 12.04 12.47 -4.32
CA GLN A 100 10.93 12.63 -3.38
C GLN A 100 9.65 12.06 -4.00
N SER A 101 8.89 11.32 -3.20
CA SER A 101 7.54 10.87 -3.55
C SER A 101 6.52 11.73 -2.81
N ARG A 102 5.56 12.29 -3.56
CA ARG A 102 4.49 13.15 -3.03
C ARG A 102 3.14 12.44 -2.93
N ARG A 103 3.11 11.10 -2.97
CA ARG A 103 1.86 10.30 -2.96
C ARG A 103 0.93 10.61 -1.78
N TYR A 104 1.52 10.99 -0.66
CA TYR A 104 0.81 11.27 0.57
C TYR A 104 0.77 12.77 0.92
N ALA A 105 1.23 13.63 0.01
CA ALA A 105 1.21 15.08 0.20
C ALA A 105 -0.22 15.57 0.49
N GLY A 106 -0.38 16.46 1.48
CA GLY A 106 -1.68 17.03 1.85
C GLY A 106 -2.45 16.22 2.90
N ASN A 107 -1.99 15.02 3.28
CA ASN A 107 -2.65 14.29 4.38
C ASN A 107 -2.21 14.88 5.72
N GLN A 108 -3.18 15.47 6.44
CA GLN A 108 -3.00 15.86 7.84
C GLN A 108 -2.96 14.62 8.74
N ILE A 109 -2.02 14.58 9.68
CA ILE A 109 -1.78 13.44 10.56
C ILE A 109 -1.64 13.87 12.02
N GLN A 110 -2.14 13.04 12.93
CA GLN A 110 -1.95 13.19 14.37
C GLN A 110 -0.55 12.68 14.76
N PRO A 111 0.37 13.52 15.28
CA PRO A 111 1.77 13.14 15.53
C PRO A 111 1.92 11.94 16.47
N GLN A 112 1.23 11.97 17.62
CA GLN A 112 1.35 10.92 18.64
C GLN A 112 0.88 9.56 18.12
N LYS A 113 -0.26 9.53 17.42
CA LYS A 113 -0.76 8.29 16.79
C LYS A 113 0.16 7.81 15.68
N THR A 114 0.69 8.72 14.87
CA THR A 114 1.64 8.39 13.79
C THR A 114 2.90 7.72 14.36
N ILE A 115 3.52 8.34 15.38
CA ILE A 115 4.69 7.80 16.06
C ILE A 115 4.36 6.43 16.69
N ALA A 116 3.23 6.29 17.38
CA ALA A 116 2.83 5.03 18.00
C ALA A 116 2.66 3.90 16.98
N VAL A 117 2.02 4.17 15.85
CA VAL A 117 1.79 3.21 14.76
C VAL A 117 3.10 2.79 14.09
N LEU A 118 4.02 3.75 13.87
CA LEU A 118 5.26 3.50 13.13
C LEU A 118 6.40 2.97 14.01
N LYS A 119 6.36 3.17 15.34
CA LYS A 119 7.36 2.68 16.29
C LYS A 119 7.53 1.16 16.21
N GLY A 120 6.43 0.40 16.15
CA GLY A 120 6.45 -1.06 15.98
C GLY A 120 7.05 -1.55 14.66
N ARG A 121 7.29 -0.63 13.72
CA ARG A 121 7.83 -0.87 12.38
C ARG A 121 9.24 -0.32 12.22
N ARG A 122 9.90 0.00 13.35
CA ARG A 122 11.29 0.48 13.46
C ARG A 122 11.52 1.88 12.88
N TRP A 123 10.46 2.69 12.83
CA TRP A 123 10.61 4.13 12.62
C TRP A 123 10.98 4.81 13.94
N VAL A 124 11.82 5.82 13.84
CA VAL A 124 12.31 6.62 14.97
C VAL A 124 12.06 8.09 14.64
N ALA A 125 11.59 8.86 15.63
CA ALA A 125 11.49 10.31 15.50
C ALA A 125 12.88 10.93 15.65
N ASP A 126 13.26 11.75 14.67
CA ASP A 126 14.45 12.58 14.65
C ASP A 126 14.05 14.06 14.80
N TYR A 127 14.86 14.82 15.53
CA TYR A 127 14.58 16.23 15.83
C TYR A 127 14.78 17.16 14.64
N GLU A 128 15.69 16.84 13.71
CA GLU A 128 16.00 17.67 12.55
C GLU A 128 15.33 17.14 11.27
N ASP A 129 15.25 15.81 11.15
CA ASP A 129 14.93 15.14 9.89
C ASP A 129 13.53 14.49 9.82
N GLY A 130 12.73 14.62 10.89
CA GLY A 130 11.37 14.07 10.98
C GLY A 130 11.36 12.58 11.35
N LEU A 131 10.44 11.77 10.79
CA LEU A 131 10.42 10.33 11.07
C LEU A 131 11.35 9.59 10.11
N GLN A 132 12.28 8.81 10.66
CA GLN A 132 13.27 8.06 9.89
C GLN A 132 13.23 6.55 10.14
N LYS A 133 13.64 5.77 9.13
CA LYS A 133 13.86 4.32 9.23
C LYS A 133 15.12 3.92 8.48
N ILE A 134 15.98 3.15 9.15
CA ILE A 134 17.29 2.77 8.62
C ILE A 134 17.27 1.33 8.09
N TYR A 135 17.68 1.18 6.84
CA TYR A 135 17.93 -0.08 6.15
C TYR A 135 19.44 -0.34 6.07
N TYR A 136 20.00 -0.94 7.12
CA TYR A 136 21.45 -1.11 7.27
C TYR A 136 22.11 -1.93 6.15
N LYS A 137 21.44 -2.99 5.68
CA LYS A 137 21.97 -3.87 4.64
C LYS A 137 22.08 -3.13 3.30
N GLU A 138 21.08 -2.32 2.97
CA GLU A 138 20.98 -1.55 1.74
C GLU A 138 21.73 -0.22 1.82
N ASN A 139 22.18 0.20 3.02
CA ASN A 139 22.73 1.54 3.30
C ASN A 139 21.78 2.68 2.93
N ILE A 140 20.49 2.52 3.27
CA ILE A 140 19.45 3.50 2.97
C ILE A 140 18.86 4.04 4.27
N ILE A 141 18.60 5.34 4.30
CA ILE A 141 17.74 6.01 5.29
C ILE A 141 16.48 6.44 4.55
N ALA A 142 15.31 6.06 5.05
CA ALA A 142 14.03 6.52 4.54
C ALA A 142 13.42 7.53 5.51
N ASN A 143 12.95 8.66 5.00
CA ASN A 143 12.40 9.74 5.80
C ASN A 143 10.98 10.08 5.36
N ILE A 144 10.13 10.41 6.33
CA ILE A 144 8.81 11.00 6.13
C ILE A 144 8.91 12.46 6.56
N TYR A 145 8.79 13.35 5.59
CA TYR A 145 8.76 14.78 5.85
C TYR A 145 7.32 15.27 5.97
N ALA A 146 7.07 16.02 7.04
CA ALA A 146 5.82 16.70 7.30
C ALA A 146 6.16 18.11 7.77
N MET A 147 5.31 19.09 7.44
CA MET A 147 5.39 20.42 8.02
C MET A 147 4.91 20.32 9.48
N ALA A 148 5.77 19.78 10.34
CA ALA A 148 5.47 19.42 11.72
C ALA A 148 6.61 19.86 12.64
N ASP A 149 6.27 20.60 13.69
CA ASP A 149 6.99 20.42 14.94
C ASP A 149 6.48 19.12 15.57
N TRP A 150 7.13 17.97 15.30
CA TRP A 150 6.80 16.67 15.92
C TRP A 150 6.80 16.72 17.47
N PHE A 151 7.30 17.82 18.05
CA PHE A 151 7.54 18.04 19.46
C PHE A 151 6.89 19.31 20.04
N SER A 152 6.15 20.12 19.25
CA SER A 152 5.49 21.32 19.79
C SER A 152 4.20 20.94 20.53
N PRO A 153 3.98 21.39 21.78
CA PRO A 153 2.72 21.22 22.51
C PRO A 153 1.55 22.05 21.94
N ALA A 154 1.72 22.71 20.79
CA ALA A 154 0.76 23.68 20.32
C ALA A 154 -0.38 23.02 19.54
N ASP A 155 -1.59 23.05 20.11
CA ASP A 155 -2.89 22.71 19.54
C ASP A 155 -3.30 23.61 18.34
N ILE A 156 -2.37 24.02 17.47
CA ILE A 156 -2.63 25.07 16.46
C ILE A 156 -3.04 24.48 15.11
N GLU A 157 -2.43 23.38 14.62
CA GLU A 157 -2.91 22.64 13.44
C GLU A 157 -2.22 21.26 13.34
N ALA A 158 -2.94 20.23 12.88
CA ALA A 158 -2.33 18.92 12.63
C ALA A 158 -1.33 19.01 11.46
N PRO A 159 -0.11 18.48 11.58
CA PRO A 159 0.87 18.59 10.53
C PRO A 159 0.47 17.84 9.27
N THR A 160 0.90 18.40 8.14
CA THR A 160 0.60 17.86 6.82
C THR A 160 1.83 17.14 6.27
N LEU A 161 1.64 15.89 5.85
CA LEU A 161 2.67 15.16 5.10
C LEU A 161 2.98 15.90 3.80
N GLU A 162 4.25 16.00 3.43
CA GLU A 162 4.67 16.61 2.16
C GLU A 162 5.27 15.57 1.21
N TYR A 163 6.27 14.82 1.67
CA TYR A 163 6.93 13.83 0.85
C TYR A 163 7.63 12.74 1.66
N VAL A 164 7.91 11.65 0.95
CA VAL A 164 8.81 10.58 1.38
C VAL A 164 10.09 10.68 0.57
N CYS A 165 11.25 10.64 1.22
CA CYS A 165 12.55 10.67 0.54
C CYS A 165 13.50 9.61 1.09
N PHE A 166 14.60 9.41 0.37
CA PHE A 166 15.59 8.41 0.69
C PHE A 166 16.99 9.01 0.57
N TYR A 167 17.88 8.64 1.48
CA TYR A 167 19.27 9.06 1.50
C TYR A 167 20.19 7.85 1.56
N ASN A 168 21.35 7.97 0.90
CA ASN A 168 22.43 7.02 1.10
C ASN A 168 23.03 7.25 2.49
N ARG A 169 23.04 6.21 3.32
CA ARG A 169 23.50 6.30 4.72
C ARG A 169 24.98 6.68 4.86
N LYS A 170 25.81 6.45 3.84
CA LYS A 170 27.26 6.67 3.92
C LYS A 170 27.64 8.14 3.73
N ASP A 171 26.99 8.82 2.81
CA ASP A 171 27.32 10.19 2.42
C ASP A 171 26.14 11.17 2.53
N TYR A 172 24.98 10.69 2.99
CA TYR A 172 23.74 11.44 3.19
C TYR A 172 23.21 12.12 1.92
N LYS A 173 23.61 11.66 0.73
CA LYS A 173 23.08 12.20 -0.52
C LYS A 173 21.66 11.68 -0.79
N PRO A 174 20.75 12.56 -1.25
CA PRO A 174 19.45 12.13 -1.74
C PRO A 174 19.60 11.09 -2.85
N MET A 175 18.80 10.03 -2.78
CA MET A 175 18.75 8.97 -3.79
C MET A 175 17.53 9.18 -4.69
N LYS A 176 17.67 8.84 -5.98
CA LYS A 176 16.52 8.76 -6.87
C LYS A 176 15.64 7.59 -6.48
N ILE A 177 14.34 7.70 -6.70
CA ILE A 177 13.40 6.61 -6.41
C ILE A 177 13.72 5.36 -7.25
N SER A 178 14.21 5.52 -8.48
CA SER A 178 14.65 4.41 -9.33
C SER A 178 15.86 3.63 -8.79
N GLU A 179 16.62 4.22 -7.86
CA GLU A 179 17.78 3.58 -7.22
C GLU A 179 17.38 2.77 -5.98
N ILE A 180 16.15 2.91 -5.50
CA ILE A 180 15.68 2.26 -4.27
C ILE A 180 15.28 0.81 -4.57
N PRO A 181 15.78 -0.18 -3.79
CA PRO A 181 15.34 -1.57 -3.95
C PRO A 181 13.81 -1.67 -3.86
N PRO A 182 13.13 -2.39 -4.78
CA PRO A 182 11.67 -2.42 -4.83
C PRO A 182 11.00 -2.82 -3.53
N VAL A 183 11.60 -3.75 -2.79
CA VAL A 183 11.11 -4.19 -1.47
C VAL A 183 11.14 -3.03 -0.46
N VAL A 184 12.24 -2.26 -0.44
CA VAL A 184 12.39 -1.12 0.47
C VAL A 184 11.37 -0.04 0.15
N PHE A 185 11.24 0.33 -1.14
CA PHE A 185 10.26 1.32 -1.56
C PHE A 185 8.83 0.89 -1.18
N SER A 186 8.45 -0.35 -1.52
CA SER A 186 7.10 -0.85 -1.23
C SER A 186 6.80 -0.89 0.27
N GLU A 187 7.74 -1.34 1.10
CA GLU A 187 7.53 -1.43 2.55
C GLU A 187 7.50 -0.04 3.22
N VAL A 188 8.29 0.92 2.73
CA VAL A 188 8.21 2.31 3.20
C VAL A 188 6.86 2.92 2.84
N MET A 189 6.42 2.82 1.59
CA MET A 189 5.12 3.38 1.18
C MET A 189 3.96 2.74 1.92
N ARG A 190 4.02 1.43 2.19
CA ARG A 190 3.02 0.70 2.99
C ARG A 190 3.00 1.15 4.45
N ASP A 191 4.15 1.55 4.99
CA ASP A 191 4.22 2.12 6.34
C ASP A 191 3.55 3.48 6.42
N VAL A 192 3.82 4.36 5.44
CA VAL A 192 3.19 5.68 5.35
C VAL A 192 1.68 5.56 5.12
N ASP A 193 1.22 4.66 4.27
CA ASP A 193 -0.22 4.41 4.06
C ASP A 193 -0.91 3.97 5.35
N LEU A 194 -0.29 3.09 6.15
CA LEU A 194 -0.86 2.74 7.45
C LEU A 194 -0.97 3.97 8.37
N ALA A 195 0.08 4.79 8.43
CA ALA A 195 0.06 6.00 9.24
C ALA A 195 -1.08 6.94 8.80
N VAL A 196 -1.22 7.21 7.50
CA VAL A 196 -2.32 8.01 6.97
C VAL A 196 -3.68 7.38 7.30
N SER A 197 -3.83 6.08 7.12
CA SER A 197 -5.06 5.35 7.40
C SER A 197 -5.51 5.42 8.88
N VAL A 198 -4.57 5.29 9.82
CA VAL A 198 -4.88 5.17 11.25
C VAL A 198 -4.82 6.50 11.99
N ALA A 199 -3.94 7.40 11.56
CA ALA A 199 -3.62 8.64 12.25
C ALA A 199 -4.08 9.90 11.49
N HIS A 200 -4.93 9.79 10.47
CA HIS A 200 -5.49 10.96 9.81
C HIS A 200 -6.15 11.91 10.84
N ALA A 201 -5.77 13.19 10.79
CA ALA A 201 -6.44 14.23 11.54
C ALA A 201 -7.62 14.74 10.70
N GLY A 202 -8.77 14.06 10.79
CA GLY A 202 -10.02 14.62 10.28
C GLY A 202 -10.46 15.80 11.15
N SER A 203 -11.36 16.64 10.64
CA SER A 203 -11.97 17.78 11.36
C SER A 203 -12.94 17.37 12.48
N VAL A 204 -13.03 16.07 12.80
CA VAL A 204 -13.90 15.51 13.84
C VAL A 204 -13.02 14.73 14.82
N ASP A 205 -13.31 14.92 16.11
CA ASP A 205 -12.66 14.44 17.33
C ASP A 205 -11.54 13.37 17.16
N PRO A 206 -10.31 13.64 17.65
CA PRO A 206 -9.17 12.73 17.55
C PRO A 206 -9.39 11.31 18.08
N GLU A 207 -10.48 10.98 18.78
CA GLU A 207 -10.69 9.63 19.32
C GLU A 207 -11.05 8.54 18.28
N THR A 208 -11.51 8.84 17.07
CA THR A 208 -12.17 7.78 16.27
C THR A 208 -11.82 7.74 14.77
N SER A 209 -10.66 7.21 14.39
CA SER A 209 -10.38 6.87 12.97
C SER A 209 -11.33 5.79 12.42
N HIS A 210 -11.85 4.92 13.29
CA HIS A 210 -12.88 3.94 12.95
C HIS A 210 -14.24 4.60 12.62
N SER A 211 -14.66 5.61 13.38
CA SER A 211 -15.94 6.29 13.09
C SER A 211 -15.88 7.05 11.77
N THR A 212 -14.71 7.59 11.38
CA THR A 212 -14.52 8.23 10.07
C THR A 212 -14.68 7.24 8.91
N ILE A 213 -14.14 6.02 9.03
CA ILE A 213 -14.29 4.97 8.00
C ILE A 213 -15.75 4.50 7.91
N GLU A 214 -16.41 4.30 9.04
CA GLU A 214 -17.83 3.91 9.09
C GLU A 214 -18.73 5.00 8.48
N MET A 215 -18.51 6.28 8.83
CA MET A 215 -19.24 7.39 8.21
C MET A 215 -19.00 7.45 6.69
N ARG A 216 -17.75 7.33 6.23
CA ARG A 216 -17.43 7.28 4.80
C ARG A 216 -18.07 6.09 4.09
N SER A 217 -18.16 4.94 4.76
CA SER A 217 -18.86 3.76 4.23
C SER A 217 -20.33 4.08 3.93
N VAL A 218 -21.03 4.67 4.91
CA VAL A 218 -22.43 5.08 4.76
C VAL A 218 -22.58 6.13 3.67
N LEU A 219 -21.69 7.13 3.61
CA LEU A 219 -21.72 8.15 2.57
C LEU A 219 -21.57 7.55 1.17
N VAL A 220 -20.66 6.57 0.99
CA VAL A 220 -20.51 5.87 -0.29
C VAL A 220 -21.79 5.13 -0.66
N GLU A 221 -22.37 4.37 0.27
CA GLU A 221 -23.60 3.60 0.03
C GLU A 221 -24.80 4.50 -0.33
N LEU A 222 -24.89 5.69 0.25
CA LEU A 222 -25.95 6.66 -0.05
C LEU A 222 -25.68 7.46 -1.33
N THR A 223 -24.42 7.76 -1.63
CA THR A 223 -24.03 8.65 -2.72
C THR A 223 -23.98 7.92 -4.06
N MET A 224 -23.39 6.71 -4.12
CA MET A 224 -23.18 6.00 -5.38
C MET A 224 -24.47 5.70 -6.16
N PRO A 225 -25.61 5.34 -5.52
CA PRO A 225 -26.88 5.19 -6.21
C PRO A 225 -27.39 6.46 -6.88
N LEU A 226 -27.08 7.64 -6.33
CA LEU A 226 -27.47 8.94 -6.91
C LEU A 226 -26.76 9.21 -8.25
N PHE A 227 -25.59 8.61 -8.45
CA PHE A 227 -24.84 8.64 -9.71
C PHE A 227 -25.13 7.42 -10.60
N HIS A 228 -26.08 6.58 -10.21
CA HIS A 228 -26.45 5.34 -10.91
C HIS A 228 -25.30 4.32 -11.05
N PHE A 229 -24.33 4.34 -10.13
CA PHE A 229 -23.28 3.31 -10.09
C PHE A 229 -23.78 2.05 -9.38
N ASN A 230 -23.74 0.93 -10.09
CA ASN A 230 -24.05 -0.42 -9.58
C ASN A 230 -22.80 -1.31 -9.47
N ASN A 231 -21.66 -0.82 -9.92
CA ASN A 231 -20.37 -1.50 -9.92
C ASN A 231 -19.48 -1.11 -8.73
N VAL A 232 -20.06 -0.49 -7.70
CA VAL A 232 -19.38 -0.04 -6.49
C VAL A 232 -20.00 -0.72 -5.28
N LYS A 233 -19.17 -1.34 -4.42
CA LYS A 233 -19.62 -2.06 -3.23
C LYS A 233 -18.70 -1.79 -2.05
N VAL A 234 -19.25 -1.50 -0.89
CA VAL A 234 -18.48 -1.38 0.35
C VAL A 234 -18.25 -2.77 0.96
N GLU A 235 -17.00 -3.08 1.31
CA GLU A 235 -16.57 -4.34 1.94
C GLU A 235 -15.56 -4.06 3.07
N GLY A 236 -16.04 -3.98 4.31
CA GLY A 236 -15.22 -3.62 5.47
C GLY A 236 -14.69 -2.19 5.34
N ASN A 237 -13.36 -2.03 5.41
CA ASN A 237 -12.70 -0.71 5.30
C ASN A 237 -12.42 -0.28 3.85
N PHE A 238 -12.99 -0.98 2.87
CA PHE A 238 -12.67 -0.77 1.46
C PHE A 238 -13.94 -0.58 0.62
N VAL A 239 -13.78 0.10 -0.49
CA VAL A 239 -14.74 0.14 -1.58
C VAL A 239 -14.19 -0.67 -2.74
N ARG A 240 -14.88 -1.75 -3.09
CA ARG A 240 -14.61 -2.57 -4.26
C ARG A 240 -15.32 -1.98 -5.47
N ILE A 241 -14.60 -1.81 -6.57
CA ILE A 241 -15.10 -1.26 -7.82
C ILE A 241 -14.80 -2.24 -8.95
N GLU A 242 -15.83 -2.58 -9.73
CA GLU A 242 -15.68 -3.34 -10.97
C GLU A 242 -15.78 -2.40 -12.18
N GLY A 243 -14.63 -1.84 -12.58
CA GLY A 243 -14.53 -1.02 -13.78
C GLY A 243 -14.45 -1.86 -15.07
N LYS A 244 -14.36 -1.18 -16.22
CA LYS A 244 -14.18 -1.81 -17.54
C LYS A 244 -12.73 -2.14 -17.86
N LEU A 245 -11.78 -1.39 -17.31
CA LEU A 245 -10.33 -1.59 -17.47
C LEU A 245 -9.75 -2.43 -16.33
N GLY A 246 -10.36 -2.44 -15.15
CA GLY A 246 -9.87 -3.25 -14.04
C GLY A 246 -10.83 -3.36 -12.86
N LYS A 247 -10.41 -4.13 -11.85
CA LYS A 247 -11.06 -4.22 -10.55
C LYS A 247 -10.20 -3.53 -9.51
N TYR A 248 -10.83 -2.71 -8.67
CA TYR A 248 -10.12 -1.83 -7.74
C TYR A 248 -10.65 -1.98 -6.33
N ASN A 249 -9.77 -1.77 -5.35
CA ASN A 249 -10.12 -1.60 -3.95
C ASN A 249 -9.59 -0.26 -3.47
N ILE A 250 -10.47 0.62 -3.00
CA ILE A 250 -10.10 1.93 -2.45
C ILE A 250 -10.25 1.86 -0.93
N HIS A 251 -9.17 2.15 -0.19
CA HIS A 251 -9.20 2.16 1.27
C HIS A 251 -9.91 3.42 1.80
N LEU A 252 -10.95 3.25 2.62
CA LEU A 252 -11.80 4.35 3.12
C LEU A 252 -11.11 5.26 4.16
N GLY A 253 -9.99 4.83 4.74
CA GLY A 253 -9.21 5.68 5.65
C GLY A 253 -8.21 6.58 4.90
N SER A 254 -7.50 6.01 3.91
CA SER A 254 -6.35 6.65 3.27
C SER A 254 -6.57 7.06 1.81
N GLY A 255 -7.66 6.63 1.18
CA GLY A 255 -7.93 6.89 -0.23
C GLY A 255 -6.94 6.25 -1.20
N VAL A 256 -6.13 5.31 -0.72
CA VAL A 256 -5.21 4.53 -1.57
C VAL A 256 -6.00 3.54 -2.40
N ILE A 257 -5.67 3.46 -3.68
CA ILE A 257 -6.30 2.58 -4.67
C ILE A 257 -5.36 1.41 -4.96
N HIS A 258 -5.83 0.19 -4.80
CA HIS A 258 -5.15 -1.02 -5.26
C HIS A 258 -5.92 -1.69 -6.38
N GLN A 259 -5.21 -2.12 -7.43
CA GLN A 259 -5.79 -2.99 -8.45
C GLN A 259 -5.80 -4.44 -7.95
N GLU A 260 -6.91 -5.15 -8.14
CA GLU A 260 -6.99 -6.59 -7.84
C GLU A 260 -6.00 -7.36 -8.72
N GLY A 261 -5.13 -8.17 -8.12
CA GLY A 261 -4.03 -8.82 -8.86
C GLY A 261 -2.85 -7.92 -9.21
N GLY A 262 -2.89 -6.64 -8.85
CA GLY A 262 -1.90 -5.64 -9.25
C GLY A 262 -1.35 -4.81 -8.09
N ALA A 263 -0.58 -3.79 -8.45
CA ALA A 263 0.02 -2.85 -7.50
C ALA A 263 -0.96 -1.73 -7.10
N GLN A 264 -0.50 -0.86 -6.21
CA GLN A 264 -1.13 0.41 -5.89
C GLN A 264 -1.13 1.34 -7.11
N ILE A 265 -2.25 2.01 -7.38
CA ILE A 265 -2.38 3.04 -8.42
C ILE A 265 -2.28 4.42 -7.78
N ALA A 266 -1.20 5.12 -8.06
CA ALA A 266 -0.96 6.48 -7.59
C ALA A 266 -1.78 7.47 -8.42
N VAL A 267 -2.77 8.09 -7.76
CA VAL A 267 -3.52 9.24 -8.27
C VAL A 267 -3.28 10.38 -7.32
N LEU A 268 -2.49 11.36 -7.77
CA LEU A 268 -2.18 12.54 -6.98
C LEU A 268 -3.42 13.46 -6.92
N PRO A 269 -3.82 13.92 -5.73
CA PRO A 269 -4.89 14.90 -5.62
C PRO A 269 -4.44 16.22 -6.26
N VAL A 270 -5.21 16.71 -7.23
CA VAL A 270 -5.04 18.07 -7.75
C VAL A 270 -5.85 18.99 -6.84
N HIS A 271 -5.18 19.63 -5.88
CA HIS A 271 -5.79 20.61 -4.97
C HIS A 271 -6.05 21.95 -5.68
N SER A 272 -6.55 21.93 -6.93
CA SER A 272 -6.91 23.17 -7.61
C SER A 272 -8.18 23.74 -7.00
N GLN A 273 -8.00 24.85 -6.28
CA GLN A 273 -9.05 25.81 -5.99
C GLN A 273 -9.82 26.09 -7.31
N ASN A 274 -11.11 25.77 -7.33
CA ASN A 274 -12.05 25.97 -8.44
C ASN A 274 -11.95 24.97 -9.62
N ARG A 275 -12.69 23.86 -9.51
CA ARG A 275 -13.67 23.44 -10.53
C ARG A 275 -14.52 22.26 -10.04
N GLY A 276 -15.83 22.48 -10.02
CA GLY A 276 -16.86 21.45 -9.81
C GLY A 276 -16.88 20.90 -8.39
N ARG A 277 -17.43 21.66 -7.43
CA ARG A 277 -17.90 21.04 -6.19
C ARG A 277 -18.90 19.95 -6.60
N LEU A 278 -18.51 18.68 -6.44
CA LEU A 278 -19.47 17.59 -6.39
C LEU A 278 -20.50 18.02 -5.35
N PHE A 279 -21.76 18.23 -5.75
CA PHE A 279 -22.79 18.59 -4.80
C PHE A 279 -23.06 17.35 -3.95
N LEU A 280 -22.36 17.27 -2.82
CA LEU A 280 -22.68 16.33 -1.77
C LEU A 280 -23.83 16.96 -0.96
N PRO A 281 -24.96 16.25 -0.76
CA PRO A 281 -26.14 16.80 -0.07
C PRO A 281 -25.88 17.10 1.43
N PHE A 282 -24.68 16.84 1.92
CA PHE A 282 -24.24 17.12 3.27
C PHE A 282 -22.90 17.87 3.22
N VAL A 283 -22.80 18.94 3.99
CA VAL A 283 -21.62 19.80 4.13
C VAL A 283 -20.60 19.06 4.98
N ASP A 284 -19.90 18.06 4.42
CA ASP A 284 -18.71 17.55 5.08
C ASP A 284 -17.52 18.45 4.70
N GLU A 285 -17.00 19.15 5.71
CA GLU A 285 -15.76 19.93 5.60
C GLU A 285 -14.51 19.05 5.53
N ASP A 286 -14.64 17.72 5.58
CA ASP A 286 -13.53 16.78 5.51
C ASP A 286 -13.00 16.62 4.06
N PRO A 287 -11.84 17.22 3.72
CA PRO A 287 -11.30 17.16 2.35
C PRO A 287 -10.99 15.72 1.93
N LYS A 288 -10.71 14.83 2.90
CA LYS A 288 -10.38 13.44 2.62
C LYS A 288 -11.59 12.65 2.16
N THR A 289 -12.77 12.92 2.70
CA THR A 289 -14.03 12.33 2.23
C THR A 289 -14.32 12.73 0.78
N ALA A 290 -14.16 14.01 0.44
CA ALA A 290 -14.31 14.49 -0.94
C ALA A 290 -13.30 13.84 -1.90
N GLU A 291 -12.03 13.71 -1.48
CA GLU A 291 -10.99 13.01 -2.25
C GLU A 291 -11.39 11.56 -2.54
N ILE A 292 -11.82 10.82 -1.52
CA ILE A 292 -12.20 9.41 -1.63
C ILE A 292 -13.41 9.23 -2.56
N LEU A 293 -14.47 10.02 -2.37
CA LEU A 293 -15.67 9.96 -3.23
C LEU A 293 -15.33 10.28 -4.69
N THR A 294 -14.49 11.28 -4.92
CA THR A 294 -14.03 11.63 -6.28
C THR A 294 -13.25 10.48 -6.90
N LYS A 295 -12.35 9.83 -6.15
CA LYS A 295 -11.62 8.63 -6.63
C LYS A 295 -12.57 7.48 -6.94
N ILE A 296 -13.57 7.22 -6.09
CA ILE A 296 -14.55 6.15 -6.34
C ILE A 296 -15.29 6.40 -7.67
N ILE A 297 -15.81 7.60 -7.87
CA ILE A 297 -16.50 7.97 -9.12
C ILE A 297 -15.56 7.84 -10.32
N PHE A 298 -14.31 8.32 -10.18
CA PHE A 298 -13.31 8.28 -11.24
C PHE A 298 -12.97 6.85 -11.69
N PHE A 299 -12.86 5.91 -10.76
CA PHE A 299 -12.59 4.49 -11.08
C PHE A 299 -13.85 3.68 -11.40
N ALA A 300 -15.04 4.11 -10.98
CA ALA A 300 -16.31 3.52 -11.42
C ALA A 300 -16.55 3.73 -12.92
N GLU A 301 -15.97 4.79 -13.49
CA GLU A 301 -15.97 5.12 -14.92
C GLU A 301 -14.56 5.07 -15.52
N ASP A 302 -13.78 4.04 -15.19
CA ASP A 302 -12.37 3.91 -15.59
C ASP A 302 -12.13 3.98 -17.11
N ASP A 303 -13.12 3.65 -17.94
CA ASP A 303 -13.06 3.78 -19.40
C ASP A 303 -13.05 5.22 -19.90
N LYS A 304 -13.42 6.18 -19.04
CA LYS A 304 -13.35 7.62 -19.35
C LYS A 304 -12.01 8.24 -18.95
N ILE A 305 -11.12 7.50 -18.27
CA ILE A 305 -9.79 8.00 -17.87
C ILE A 305 -8.95 8.26 -19.12
N LYS A 306 -8.44 9.48 -19.25
CA LYS A 306 -7.58 9.92 -20.37
C LYS A 306 -6.12 10.14 -19.99
N ASP A 307 -5.84 10.23 -18.69
CA ASP A 307 -4.49 10.49 -18.20
C ASP A 307 -3.57 9.29 -18.48
N PRO A 308 -2.55 9.42 -19.34
CA PRO A 308 -1.66 8.31 -19.65
C PRO A 308 -0.86 7.83 -18.43
N SER A 309 -0.58 8.69 -17.44
CA SER A 309 0.13 8.31 -16.22
C SER A 309 -0.68 7.30 -15.40
N ILE A 310 -2.00 7.46 -15.34
CA ILE A 310 -2.91 6.55 -14.63
C ILE A 310 -3.19 5.31 -15.49
N LEU A 311 -3.44 5.48 -16.79
CA LEU A 311 -3.69 4.36 -17.70
C LEU A 311 -2.50 3.38 -17.77
N ASN A 312 -1.26 3.87 -17.69
CA ASN A 312 -0.07 3.03 -17.69
C ASN A 312 0.11 2.24 -16.37
N GLN A 313 -0.53 2.67 -15.28
CA GLN A 313 -0.53 1.93 -14.01
C GLN A 313 -1.62 0.85 -13.94
N ILE A 314 -2.69 0.98 -14.74
CA ILE A 314 -3.80 0.00 -14.80
C ILE A 314 -3.45 -1.17 -15.73
N LYS A 315 -2.63 -0.92 -16.76
CA LYS A 315 -2.25 -1.89 -17.79
C LYS A 315 -1.21 -2.90 -17.32
#